data_AF-A0A5S5DPT0-F1
#
_entry.id   AF-A0A5S5DPT0-F1
#
_cell.length_a   1.000
_cell.length_b   1.000
_cell.length_c   1.000
_cell.angle_alpha   90.00
_cell.angle_beta   90.00
_cell.angle_gamma   90.00
#
_symmetry.space_group_name_H-M   'P 1'
#
loop_
_entity.id
_entity.type
_entity.pdbx_description
1 polymer ?
#
loop_
_entity_poly.entity_id
_entity_poly.type
_entity_poly.pdbx_seq_one_letter_code
_entity_poly.pdbx_strand_id
1 'polypeptide(L)'
;MSKEKLPATNKFDENVSDLESRIDDLKNQIKAIEVQLNPFEQSLRNAIVDLLIEEKELTILYKQQKIAKKQKRLEQKKRGKNYKEPVGLKIVKKETSVFDSTDQKEKKRLYREAMLYVHPDRFSLKEDNEDLATEITTKLIQIYQAGTLEELQAYHAHIFGGNTQMKLENIDIKINTTIDKNVYLKKEIKRLEKELKELLERYTYKVLIEYENPMLFVDELKEYYNDRIFKLKKRTRTK
;
A
#
# COMPACT_ATOMS: atom_id res chain seq x y z
N MET A 1 17.23 39.42 -41.59
CA MET A 1 16.62 38.08 -41.66
C MET A 1 17.65 37.02 -41.30
N SER A 2 17.85 36.74 -40.02
CA SER A 2 18.56 35.53 -39.56
C SER A 2 18.01 35.18 -38.18
N LYS A 3 17.09 34.22 -38.14
CA LYS A 3 16.53 33.69 -36.89
C LYS A 3 17.62 32.87 -36.18
N GLU A 4 18.01 33.31 -34.99
CA GLU A 4 18.74 32.48 -34.02
C GLU A 4 17.90 31.24 -33.71
N LYS A 5 18.43 30.06 -34.01
CA LYS A 5 17.89 28.79 -33.52
C LYS A 5 18.49 28.54 -32.14
N LEU A 6 17.69 28.74 -31.10
CA LEU A 6 17.95 28.23 -29.77
C LEU A 6 18.08 26.68 -29.82
N PRO A 7 19.02 26.07 -29.08
CA PRO A 7 19.10 24.63 -28.99
C PRO A 7 17.87 24.11 -28.25
N ALA A 8 17.15 23.21 -28.91
CA ALA A 8 16.07 22.47 -28.29
C ALA A 8 16.62 21.72 -27.08
N THR A 9 16.00 21.96 -25.93
CA THR A 9 16.24 21.21 -24.70
C THR A 9 15.90 19.74 -24.92
N ASN A 10 16.91 18.89 -25.14
CA ASN A 10 16.77 17.45 -25.02
C ASN A 10 16.49 17.11 -23.56
N LYS A 11 15.21 17.03 -23.22
CA LYS A 11 14.72 16.54 -21.93
C LYS A 11 14.70 15.01 -21.98
N PHE A 12 15.57 14.40 -21.16
CA PHE A 12 15.38 13.13 -20.46
C PHE A 12 14.99 11.90 -21.30
N ASP A 13 15.93 11.39 -22.08
CA ASP A 13 16.06 9.93 -22.20
C ASP A 13 16.99 9.49 -21.06
N GLU A 14 16.45 9.36 -19.84
CA GLU A 14 17.07 8.49 -18.84
C GLU A 14 17.04 7.07 -19.44
N ASN A 15 18.20 6.42 -19.53
CA ASN A 15 18.26 5.08 -20.10
C ASN A 15 17.43 4.15 -19.21
N VAL A 16 16.63 3.28 -19.83
CA VAL A 16 15.81 2.26 -19.13
C VAL A 16 16.67 1.46 -18.15
N SER A 17 17.91 1.15 -18.52
CA SER A 17 18.90 0.46 -17.68
C SER A 17 19.23 1.22 -16.38
N ASP A 18 19.29 2.55 -16.43
CA ASP A 18 19.58 3.37 -15.24
C ASP A 18 18.38 3.36 -14.27
N LEU A 19 17.15 3.38 -14.83
CA LEU A 19 15.92 3.29 -14.06
C LEU A 19 15.73 1.91 -13.41
N GLU A 20 16.02 0.84 -14.14
CA GLU A 20 15.98 -0.54 -13.61
C GLU A 20 17.00 -0.73 -12.49
N SER A 21 18.26 -0.29 -12.70
CA SER A 21 19.29 -0.31 -11.67
C SER A 21 18.85 0.44 -10.42
N ARG A 22 18.22 1.61 -10.59
CA ARG A 22 17.72 2.40 -9.46
C ARG A 22 16.60 1.69 -8.69
N ILE A 23 15.72 0.98 -9.38
CA ILE A 23 14.66 0.18 -8.76
C ILE A 23 15.27 -0.94 -7.91
N ASP A 24 16.27 -1.64 -8.44
CA ASP A 24 16.91 -2.74 -7.73
C ASP A 24 17.70 -2.25 -6.50
N ASP A 25 18.41 -1.13 -6.62
CA ASP A 25 19.06 -0.48 -5.48
C ASP A 25 18.06 -0.13 -4.38
N LEU A 26 16.92 0.47 -4.73
CA LEU A 26 15.87 0.84 -3.77
C LEU A 26 15.27 -0.40 -3.10
N LYS A 27 14.98 -1.46 -3.86
CA LYS A 27 14.48 -2.73 -3.30
C LYS A 27 15.49 -3.36 -2.34
N ASN A 28 16.77 -3.34 -2.69
CA ASN A 28 17.82 -3.88 -1.83
C ASN A 28 17.96 -3.08 -0.53
N GLN A 29 17.86 -1.75 -0.60
CA GLN A 29 17.85 -0.89 0.59
C GLN A 29 16.65 -1.17 1.50
N ILE A 30 15.44 -1.24 0.93
CA ILE A 30 14.21 -1.57 1.66
C ILE A 30 14.37 -2.92 2.36
N LYS A 31 14.78 -3.95 1.61
CA LYS A 31 14.97 -5.31 2.14
C LYS A 31 16.01 -5.36 3.26
N ALA A 32 17.12 -4.63 3.12
CA ALA A 32 18.15 -4.57 4.15
C ALA A 32 17.62 -3.98 5.46
N ILE A 33 16.83 -2.91 5.38
CA ILE A 33 16.17 -2.29 6.53
C ILE A 33 15.14 -3.25 7.15
N GLU A 34 14.30 -3.89 6.34
CA GLU A 34 13.27 -4.83 6.82
C GLU A 34 13.86 -6.05 7.55
N VAL A 35 14.98 -6.59 7.05
CA VAL A 35 15.66 -7.74 7.67
C VAL A 35 16.14 -7.39 9.09
N GLN A 36 16.51 -6.14 9.34
CA GLN A 36 16.90 -5.68 10.67
C GLN A 36 15.70 -5.28 11.53
N LEU A 37 14.72 -4.61 10.92
CA LEU A 37 13.57 -4.04 11.63
C LEU A 37 12.55 -5.11 12.06
N ASN A 38 12.28 -6.11 11.22
CA ASN A 38 11.24 -7.11 11.50
C ASN A 38 11.55 -7.96 12.74
N PRO A 39 12.77 -8.51 12.94
CA PRO A 39 13.10 -9.23 14.17
C PRO A 39 13.03 -8.34 15.41
N PHE A 40 13.45 -7.08 15.29
CA PHE A 40 13.37 -6.11 16.38
C PHE A 40 11.91 -5.84 16.76
N GLU A 41 11.04 -5.49 15.80
CA GLU A 41 9.61 -5.26 16.04
C GLU A 41 8.92 -6.51 16.60
N GLN A 42 9.26 -7.70 16.11
CA GLN A 42 8.72 -8.95 16.62
C GLN A 42 9.12 -9.16 18.10
N SER A 43 10.37 -8.87 18.43
CA SER A 43 10.87 -8.95 19.81
C SER A 43 10.16 -7.95 20.72
N LEU A 44 9.98 -6.70 20.27
CA LEU A 44 9.20 -5.69 20.99
C LEU A 44 7.77 -6.17 21.24
N ARG A 45 7.09 -6.65 20.19
CA ARG A 45 5.70 -7.16 20.29
C ARG A 45 5.60 -8.31 21.27
N ASN A 46 6.51 -9.29 21.20
CA ASN A 46 6.53 -10.42 22.12
C ASN A 46 6.71 -9.96 23.57
N ALA A 47 7.53 -8.94 23.83
CA ALA A 47 7.77 -8.44 25.17
C ALA A 47 6.59 -7.68 25.81
N ILE A 48 5.68 -7.12 24.99
CA ILE A 48 4.52 -6.33 25.46
C ILE A 48 3.16 -6.97 25.13
N VAL A 49 3.12 -8.17 24.57
CA VAL A 49 1.89 -8.79 24.05
C VAL A 49 0.81 -8.91 25.13
N ASP A 50 1.18 -9.33 26.34
CA ASP A 50 0.25 -9.48 27.45
C ASP A 50 -0.38 -8.14 27.85
N LEU A 51 0.43 -7.07 27.88
CA LEU A 51 -0.02 -5.71 28.16
C LEU A 51 -0.96 -5.20 27.07
N LEU A 52 -0.67 -5.49 25.79
CA LEU A 52 -1.53 -5.13 24.67
C LEU A 52 -2.90 -5.84 24.74
N ILE A 53 -2.90 -7.12 25.10
CA ILE A 53 -4.12 -7.91 25.25
C ILE A 53 -4.96 -7.33 26.40
N GLU A 54 -4.34 -7.12 27.56
CA GLU A 54 -5.02 -6.58 28.73
C GLU A 54 -5.62 -5.18 28.48
N GLU A 55 -4.88 -4.29 27.82
CA GLU A 55 -5.37 -2.94 27.45
C GLU A 55 -6.62 -3.02 26.56
N LYS A 56 -6.61 -3.92 25.58
CA LYS A 56 -7.73 -4.14 24.66
C LYS A 56 -8.95 -4.69 25.38
N GLU A 57 -8.77 -5.71 26.21
CA GLU A 57 -9.85 -6.32 27.00
C GLU A 57 -10.51 -5.28 27.91
N LEU A 58 -9.71 -4.51 28.65
CA LEU A 58 -10.22 -3.45 29.53
C LEU A 58 -10.93 -2.34 28.75
N THR A 59 -10.43 -1.99 27.56
CA THR A 59 -11.09 -1.00 26.69
C THR A 59 -12.44 -1.49 26.21
N ILE A 60 -12.55 -2.76 25.82
CA ILE A 60 -13.82 -3.38 25.42
C ILE A 60 -14.78 -3.38 26.62
N LEU A 61 -14.33 -3.84 27.78
CA LEU A 61 -15.12 -3.86 29.02
C LEU A 61 -15.63 -2.47 29.38
N TYR A 62 -14.77 -1.44 29.33
CA TYR A 62 -15.15 -0.06 29.60
C TYR A 62 -16.25 0.45 28.65
N LYS A 63 -16.14 0.16 27.36
CA LYS A 63 -17.16 0.52 26.36
C LYS A 63 -18.48 -0.18 26.67
N GLN A 64 -18.46 -1.48 26.97
CA GLN A 64 -19.64 -2.26 27.34
C GLN A 64 -20.33 -1.68 28.59
N GLN A 65 -19.57 -1.37 29.65
CA GLN A 65 -20.11 -0.75 30.86
C GLN A 65 -20.77 0.61 30.58
N LYS A 66 -20.17 1.43 29.71
CA LYS A 66 -20.73 2.73 29.31
C LYS A 66 -22.05 2.56 28.55
N ILE A 67 -22.12 1.59 27.63
CA ILE A 67 -23.33 1.27 26.88
C ILE A 67 -24.43 0.76 27.83
N ALA A 68 -24.12 -0.18 28.71
CA ALA A 68 -25.07 -0.71 29.69
C ALA A 68 -25.60 0.38 30.63
N LYS A 69 -24.74 1.27 31.13
CA LYS A 69 -25.17 2.44 31.95
C LYS A 69 -26.09 3.37 31.16
N LYS A 70 -25.80 3.62 29.87
CA LYS A 70 -26.65 4.45 29.01
C LYS A 70 -28.01 3.79 28.79
N GLN A 71 -28.06 2.48 28.54
CA GLN A 71 -29.30 1.72 28.38
C GLN A 71 -30.15 1.75 29.65
N LYS A 72 -29.58 1.47 30.83
CA LYS A 72 -30.28 1.59 32.12
C LYS A 72 -30.87 2.99 32.35
N ARG A 73 -30.10 4.05 32.03
CA ARG A 73 -30.59 5.44 32.10
C ARG A 73 -31.73 5.71 31.11
N LEU A 74 -31.69 5.14 29.91
CA LEU A 74 -32.77 5.28 28.93
C LEU A 74 -34.03 4.55 29.36
N GLU A 75 -33.92 3.33 29.88
CA GLU A 75 -35.06 2.57 30.43
C GLU A 75 -35.70 3.31 31.62
N GLN A 76 -34.88 3.85 32.52
CA GLN A 76 -35.38 4.66 33.63
C GLN A 76 -36.13 5.90 33.13
N LYS A 77 -35.60 6.59 32.11
CA LYS A 77 -36.28 7.74 31.50
C LYS A 77 -37.59 7.32 30.85
N LYS A 78 -37.64 6.22 30.09
CA LYS A 78 -38.85 5.68 29.45
C LYS A 78 -39.99 5.41 30.44
N ARG A 79 -39.67 5.01 31.68
CA ARG A 79 -40.67 4.81 32.75
C ARG A 79 -41.25 6.12 33.30
N GLY A 80 -40.59 7.26 33.07
CA GLY A 80 -41.05 8.57 33.53
C GLY A 80 -42.18 9.10 32.65
N LYS A 81 -43.23 9.68 33.28
CA LYS A 81 -44.43 10.20 32.61
C LYS A 81 -44.17 11.30 31.56
N ASN A 82 -42.98 11.91 31.56
CA ASN A 82 -42.59 13.02 30.68
C ASN A 82 -41.59 12.63 29.57
N TYR A 83 -41.37 11.34 29.32
CA TYR A 83 -40.41 10.90 28.32
C TYR A 83 -40.93 11.13 26.89
N LYS A 84 -40.13 11.81 26.07
CA LYS A 84 -40.32 11.94 24.62
C LYS A 84 -39.15 11.28 23.92
N GLU A 85 -39.42 10.40 22.95
CA GLU A 85 -38.34 9.77 22.19
C GLU A 85 -37.58 10.80 21.36
N PRO A 86 -36.23 10.82 21.41
CA PRO A 86 -35.45 11.70 20.57
C PRO A 86 -35.60 11.27 19.11
N VAL A 87 -36.15 12.15 18.27
CA VAL A 87 -36.21 11.97 16.82
C VAL A 87 -34.78 12.01 16.29
N GLY A 88 -34.26 10.86 15.86
CA GLY A 88 -32.90 10.75 15.31
C GLY A 88 -32.75 11.55 14.01
N LEU A 89 -31.54 12.05 13.76
CA LEU A 89 -31.17 12.59 12.46
C LEU A 89 -31.25 11.45 11.42
N LYS A 90 -31.96 11.69 10.31
CA LYS A 90 -32.01 10.75 9.19
C LYS A 90 -30.59 10.59 8.62
N ILE A 91 -30.07 9.38 8.69
CA ILE A 91 -28.80 9.03 8.06
C ILE A 91 -29.01 9.16 6.56
N VAL A 92 -28.42 10.18 5.95
CA VAL A 92 -28.35 10.31 4.50
C VAL A 92 -27.40 9.22 4.02
N LYS A 93 -27.93 8.19 3.38
CA LYS A 93 -27.11 7.22 2.66
C LYS A 93 -26.38 7.98 1.56
N LYS A 94 -25.07 8.15 1.72
CA LYS A 94 -24.21 8.69 0.67
C LYS A 94 -24.27 7.68 -0.49
N GLU A 95 -24.76 8.11 -1.64
CA GLU A 95 -24.82 7.27 -2.83
C GLU A 95 -23.41 6.81 -3.17
N THR A 96 -23.23 5.49 -3.24
CA THR A 96 -22.03 4.86 -3.77
C THR A 96 -21.89 5.28 -5.23
N SER A 97 -20.81 5.99 -5.53
CA SER A 97 -20.44 6.41 -6.87
C SER A 97 -20.48 5.22 -7.83
N VAL A 98 -21.22 5.38 -8.92
CA VAL A 98 -21.25 4.49 -10.08
C VAL A 98 -19.87 4.53 -10.74
N PHE A 99 -18.92 3.76 -10.20
CA PHE A 99 -17.71 3.37 -10.91
C PHE A 99 -17.96 2.01 -11.59
N ASP A 100 -17.24 1.76 -12.69
CA ASP A 100 -16.82 0.41 -13.10
C ASP A 100 -17.59 -0.39 -14.18
N SER A 101 -18.25 0.21 -15.17
CA SER A 101 -18.64 -0.58 -16.38
C SER A 101 -17.77 -0.34 -17.61
N THR A 102 -17.27 0.88 -17.79
CA THR A 102 -16.38 1.28 -18.89
C THR A 102 -14.94 0.85 -18.60
N ASP A 103 -14.46 1.14 -17.40
CA ASP A 103 -13.08 0.95 -16.99
C ASP A 103 -12.73 -0.55 -16.90
N GLN A 104 -13.70 -1.39 -16.51
CA GLN A 104 -13.54 -2.84 -16.52
C GLN A 104 -13.41 -3.42 -17.94
N LYS A 105 -14.12 -2.85 -18.93
CA LYS A 105 -14.02 -3.28 -20.33
C LYS A 105 -12.66 -2.91 -20.92
N GLU A 106 -12.18 -1.70 -20.64
CA GLU A 106 -10.86 -1.27 -21.07
C GLU A 106 -9.74 -2.07 -20.39
N LYS A 107 -9.85 -2.32 -19.07
CA LYS A 107 -8.92 -3.22 -18.37
C LYS A 107 -8.84 -4.59 -19.02
N LYS A 108 -9.99 -5.19 -19.33
CA LYS A 108 -10.06 -6.51 -19.97
C LYS A 108 -9.48 -6.50 -21.38
N ARG A 109 -9.66 -5.41 -22.14
CA ARG A 109 -9.09 -5.26 -23.48
C ARG A 109 -7.56 -5.20 -23.40
N LEU A 110 -7.01 -4.29 -22.60
CA LEU A 110 -5.55 -4.10 -22.46
C LEU A 110 -4.86 -5.35 -21.91
N TYR A 111 -5.48 -6.02 -20.95
CA TYR A 111 -4.97 -7.28 -20.41
C TYR A 111 -4.88 -8.37 -21.48
N ARG A 112 -5.94 -8.58 -22.27
CA ARG A 112 -5.93 -9.58 -23.34
C ARG A 112 -4.91 -9.26 -24.42
N GLU A 113 -4.79 -7.98 -24.77
CA GLU A 113 -3.82 -7.49 -25.73
C GLU A 113 -2.40 -7.80 -25.24
N ALA A 114 -2.01 -7.37 -24.04
CA ALA A 114 -0.69 -7.66 -23.48
C ALA A 114 -0.43 -9.17 -23.30
N MET A 115 -1.40 -9.92 -22.80
CA MET A 115 -1.26 -11.36 -22.54
C MET A 115 -1.01 -12.15 -23.82
N LEU A 116 -1.61 -11.76 -24.94
CA LEU A 116 -1.41 -12.42 -26.24
C LEU A 116 0.06 -12.42 -26.67
N TYR A 117 0.82 -11.39 -26.33
CA TYR A 117 2.21 -11.24 -26.76
C TYR A 117 3.24 -11.70 -25.73
N VAL A 118 2.89 -11.66 -24.45
CA VAL A 118 3.81 -11.96 -23.34
C VAL A 118 3.69 -13.40 -22.84
N HIS A 119 2.67 -14.16 -23.26
CA HIS A 119 2.43 -15.50 -22.75
C HIS A 119 3.67 -16.43 -22.89
N PRO A 120 4.08 -17.15 -21.83
CA PRO A 120 5.29 -17.98 -21.83
C PRO A 120 5.29 -19.07 -22.90
N ASP A 121 4.12 -19.63 -23.23
CA ASP A 121 3.93 -20.63 -24.31
C ASP A 121 4.41 -20.15 -25.70
N ARG A 122 4.51 -18.83 -25.93
CA ARG A 122 5.10 -18.29 -27.17
C ARG A 122 6.63 -18.33 -27.21
N PHE A 123 7.25 -18.48 -26.05
CA PHE A 123 8.70 -18.41 -25.86
C PHE A 123 9.31 -19.73 -25.41
N SER A 124 8.53 -20.82 -25.29
CA SER A 124 8.98 -22.15 -24.87
C SER A 124 10.09 -22.79 -25.74
N LEU A 125 10.45 -22.18 -26.88
CA LEU A 125 11.59 -22.58 -27.71
C LEU A 125 12.90 -21.86 -27.35
N LYS A 126 12.87 -20.85 -26.48
CA LYS A 126 14.02 -20.04 -26.05
C LYS A 126 14.00 -19.94 -24.51
N GLU A 127 14.73 -20.82 -23.85
CA GLU A 127 14.76 -20.98 -22.38
C GLU A 127 14.92 -19.64 -21.63
N ASP A 128 15.88 -18.79 -22.02
CA ASP A 128 16.10 -17.46 -21.40
C ASP A 128 14.91 -16.48 -21.54
N ASN A 129 14.08 -16.65 -22.58
CA ASN A 129 12.90 -15.80 -22.78
C ASN A 129 11.65 -16.38 -22.10
N GLU A 130 11.65 -17.65 -21.70
CA GLU A 130 10.52 -18.28 -21.01
C GLU A 130 10.41 -17.78 -19.56
N ASP A 131 11.54 -17.68 -18.85
CA ASP A 131 11.60 -17.16 -17.49
C ASP A 131 11.16 -15.68 -17.44
N LEU A 132 11.72 -14.86 -18.33
CA LEU A 132 11.32 -13.45 -18.44
C LEU A 132 9.83 -13.33 -18.80
N ALA A 133 9.28 -14.21 -19.63
CA ALA A 133 7.86 -14.16 -20.03
C ALA A 133 6.98 -14.47 -18.83
N THR A 134 7.40 -15.45 -18.03
CA THR A 134 6.75 -15.84 -16.79
C THR A 134 6.75 -14.70 -15.79
N GLU A 135 7.85 -13.95 -15.64
CA GLU A 135 7.90 -12.77 -14.77
C GLU A 135 6.97 -11.65 -15.24
N ILE A 136 7.00 -11.31 -16.54
CA ILE A 136 6.21 -10.21 -17.09
C ILE A 136 4.70 -10.57 -17.04
N THR A 137 4.32 -11.82 -17.35
CA THR A 137 2.92 -12.29 -17.23
C THR A 137 2.45 -12.32 -15.78
N THR A 138 3.27 -12.75 -14.84
CA THR A 138 2.93 -12.75 -13.41
C THR A 138 2.65 -11.32 -12.93
N LYS A 139 3.52 -10.36 -13.27
CA LYS A 139 3.30 -8.93 -12.99
C LYS A 139 2.03 -8.39 -13.69
N LEU A 140 1.77 -8.79 -14.94
CA LEU A 140 0.55 -8.41 -15.67
C LEU A 140 -0.72 -8.89 -14.96
N ILE A 141 -0.74 -10.14 -14.50
CA ILE A 141 -1.85 -10.73 -13.75
C ILE A 141 -2.06 -9.98 -12.43
N GLN A 142 -0.98 -9.67 -11.70
CA GLN A 142 -1.05 -8.91 -10.45
C GLN A 142 -1.67 -7.53 -10.66
N ILE A 143 -1.23 -6.78 -11.67
CA ILE A 143 -1.77 -5.46 -12.00
C ILE A 143 -3.24 -5.55 -12.45
N TYR A 144 -3.62 -6.58 -13.19
CA TYR A 144 -5.01 -6.78 -13.60
C TYR A 144 -5.94 -7.05 -12.41
N GLN A 145 -5.51 -7.87 -11.44
CA GLN A 145 -6.31 -8.26 -10.29
C GLN A 145 -6.41 -7.16 -9.23
N ALA A 146 -5.30 -6.48 -8.92
CA ALA A 146 -5.21 -5.56 -7.78
C ALA A 146 -5.05 -4.08 -8.19
N GLY A 147 -4.67 -3.80 -9.44
CA GLY A 147 -4.28 -2.47 -9.89
C GLY A 147 -5.41 -1.61 -10.48
N THR A 148 -5.07 -0.35 -10.76
CA THR A 148 -5.96 0.63 -11.41
C THR A 148 -5.87 0.56 -12.95
N LEU A 149 -6.83 1.15 -13.67
CA LEU A 149 -6.80 1.18 -15.14
C LEU A 149 -5.54 1.89 -15.65
N GLU A 150 -5.13 2.96 -14.96
CA GLU A 150 -3.94 3.75 -15.29
C GLU A 150 -2.64 2.95 -15.13
N GLU A 151 -2.55 2.09 -14.11
CA GLU A 151 -1.40 1.19 -13.91
C GLU A 151 -1.30 0.15 -15.02
N LEU A 152 -2.44 -0.43 -15.43
CA LEU A 152 -2.47 -1.39 -16.53
C LEU A 152 -2.11 -0.73 -17.87
N GLN A 153 -2.56 0.50 -18.11
CA GLN A 153 -2.17 1.28 -19.29
C GLN A 153 -0.67 1.61 -19.30
N ALA A 154 -0.12 2.00 -18.15
CA ALA A 154 1.31 2.29 -18.02
C ALA A 154 2.16 1.03 -18.25
N TYR A 155 1.75 -0.12 -17.70
CA TYR A 155 2.46 -1.38 -17.89
C TYR A 155 2.31 -1.94 -19.32
N HIS A 156 1.14 -1.76 -19.94
CA HIS A 156 0.94 -2.05 -21.35
C HIS A 156 1.91 -1.22 -22.22
N ALA A 157 2.00 0.08 -21.98
CA ALA A 157 2.96 0.95 -22.69
C ALA A 157 4.42 0.53 -22.44
N HIS A 158 4.75 0.03 -21.25
CA HIS A 158 6.08 -0.50 -20.94
C HIS A 158 6.43 -1.77 -21.74
N ILE A 159 5.50 -2.72 -21.83
CA ILE A 159 5.66 -3.96 -22.60
C ILE A 159 5.89 -3.65 -24.08
N PHE A 160 4.98 -2.87 -24.68
CA PHE A 160 5.02 -2.58 -26.12
C PHE A 160 5.99 -1.46 -26.51
N GLY A 161 6.50 -0.71 -25.53
CA GLY A 161 7.47 0.36 -25.73
C GLY A 161 8.87 -0.12 -26.13
N GLY A 162 9.16 -1.42 -25.99
CA GLY A 162 10.51 -1.98 -26.19
C GLY A 162 11.43 -1.80 -24.99
N ASN A 163 10.86 -1.45 -23.83
CA ASN A 163 11.59 -1.36 -22.56
C ASN A 163 11.73 -2.72 -21.86
N THR A 164 11.05 -3.76 -22.37
CA THR A 164 11.27 -5.13 -21.93
C THR A 164 12.45 -5.73 -22.72
N GLN A 165 13.29 -6.53 -22.06
CA GLN A 165 14.45 -7.18 -22.69
C GLN A 165 14.06 -8.18 -23.81
N MET A 166 12.76 -8.42 -23.98
CA MET A 166 12.19 -9.27 -25.02
C MET A 166 12.01 -8.54 -26.36
N LYS A 167 12.50 -9.16 -27.44
CA LYS A 167 12.14 -8.76 -28.80
C LYS A 167 10.78 -9.36 -29.15
N LEU A 168 9.74 -8.53 -29.04
CA LEU A 168 8.39 -8.86 -29.53
C LEU A 168 8.38 -8.68 -31.06
N GLU A 169 8.31 -9.78 -31.81
CA GLU A 169 8.22 -9.74 -33.28
C GLU A 169 6.82 -9.29 -33.75
N ASN A 170 6.76 -8.41 -34.76
CA ASN A 170 5.56 -7.85 -35.40
C ASN A 170 4.65 -7.01 -34.48
N ILE A 171 5.12 -5.85 -34.03
CA ILE A 171 4.31 -4.86 -33.30
C ILE A 171 3.78 -3.80 -34.27
N ASP A 172 2.75 -4.12 -35.05
CA ASP A 172 1.95 -3.11 -35.78
C ASP A 172 0.79 -2.62 -34.91
N ILE A 173 1.13 -2.05 -33.74
CA ILE A 173 0.13 -1.46 -32.84
C ILE A 173 0.25 0.05 -32.93
N LYS A 174 -0.81 0.69 -33.46
CA LYS A 174 -0.99 2.14 -33.32
C LYS A 174 -1.22 2.46 -31.84
N ILE A 175 -0.14 2.72 -31.11
CA ILE A 175 -0.18 3.24 -29.74
C ILE A 175 -0.81 4.64 -29.82
N ASN A 176 -2.13 4.73 -29.72
CA ASN A 176 -2.87 5.99 -29.77
C ASN A 176 -2.78 6.80 -28.45
N THR A 177 -1.72 6.59 -27.66
CA THR A 177 -1.53 7.33 -26.41
C THR A 177 -0.08 7.77 -26.27
N THR A 178 0.08 9.08 -26.16
CA THR A 178 1.27 9.86 -25.80
C THR A 178 1.77 9.55 -24.38
N ILE A 179 1.83 8.26 -24.00
CA ILE A 179 2.31 7.83 -22.69
C ILE A 179 3.80 7.53 -22.84
N ASP A 180 4.63 8.32 -22.14
CA ASP A 180 6.08 8.11 -22.06
C ASP A 180 6.36 6.67 -21.57
N LYS A 181 7.19 5.95 -22.33
CA LYS A 181 7.51 4.52 -22.11
C LYS A 181 8.12 4.27 -20.71
N ASN A 182 8.76 5.30 -20.15
CA ASN A 182 9.40 5.24 -18.83
C ASN A 182 8.45 5.63 -17.68
N VAL A 183 7.19 5.96 -17.95
CA VAL A 183 6.21 6.38 -16.92
C VAL A 183 6.00 5.28 -15.88
N TYR A 184 5.95 4.02 -16.31
CA TYR A 184 5.81 2.89 -15.38
C TYR A 184 6.99 2.80 -14.41
N LEU A 185 8.23 2.82 -14.93
CA LEU A 185 9.44 2.75 -14.12
C LEU A 185 9.58 3.96 -13.18
N LYS A 186 9.28 5.18 -13.67
CA LYS A 186 9.28 6.39 -12.84
C LYS A 186 8.23 6.35 -11.73
N LYS A 187 7.03 5.80 -12.01
CA LYS A 187 6.00 5.59 -10.98
C LYS A 187 6.45 4.57 -9.94
N GLU A 188 7.08 3.48 -10.39
CA GLU A 188 7.60 2.44 -9.51
C GLU A 188 8.71 2.98 -8.59
N ILE A 189 9.67 3.75 -9.13
CA ILE A 189 10.70 4.43 -8.33
C ILE A 189 10.06 5.33 -7.27
N LYS A 190 9.09 6.17 -7.64
CA LYS A 190 8.39 7.03 -6.68
C LYS A 190 7.66 6.24 -5.59
N ARG A 191 7.08 5.09 -5.94
CA ARG A 191 6.43 4.21 -4.97
C ARG A 191 7.45 3.67 -3.97
N LEU A 192 8.58 3.15 -4.47
CA LEU A 192 9.67 2.61 -3.65
C LEU A 192 10.36 3.69 -2.80
N GLU A 193 10.58 4.89 -3.33
CA GLU A 193 11.11 6.01 -2.56
C GLU A 193 10.18 6.42 -1.41
N LYS A 194 8.86 6.41 -1.66
CA LYS A 194 7.87 6.66 -0.61
C LYS A 194 7.89 5.57 0.45
N GLU A 195 7.95 4.31 0.04
CA GLU A 195 8.02 3.16 0.95
C GLU A 195 9.29 3.20 1.81
N LEU A 196 10.44 3.48 1.19
CA LEU A 196 11.70 3.66 1.89
C LEU A 196 11.61 4.83 2.89
N LYS A 197 11.03 5.96 2.49
CA LYS A 197 10.83 7.11 3.38
C LYS A 197 9.93 6.74 4.57
N GLU A 198 8.82 6.05 4.33
CA GLU A 198 7.93 5.59 5.39
C GLU A 198 8.64 4.66 6.36
N LEU A 199 9.48 3.74 5.86
CA LEU A 199 10.31 2.86 6.69
C LEU A 199 11.32 3.64 7.54
N LEU A 200 12.05 4.59 6.94
CA LEU A 200 13.02 5.43 7.64
C LEU A 200 12.35 6.35 8.69
N GLU A 201 11.11 6.77 8.44
CA GLU A 201 10.34 7.61 9.36
C GLU A 201 9.72 6.81 10.52
N ARG A 202 9.62 5.47 10.43
CA ARG A 202 9.11 4.64 11.52
C ARG A 202 9.91 4.86 12.79
N TYR A 203 9.19 5.05 13.90
CA TYR A 203 9.83 5.27 15.20
C TYR A 203 10.66 4.05 15.64
N THR A 204 10.22 2.84 15.33
CA THR A 204 10.95 1.59 15.61
C THR A 204 12.30 1.55 14.91
N TYR A 205 12.41 2.08 13.69
CA TYR A 205 13.68 2.20 12.98
C TYR A 205 14.59 3.27 13.60
N LYS A 206 14.04 4.41 14.02
CA LYS A 206 14.80 5.43 14.77
C LYS A 206 15.36 4.89 16.07
N VAL A 207 14.56 4.17 16.85
CA VAL A 207 15.02 3.50 18.08
C VAL A 207 16.14 2.51 17.78
N LEU A 208 16.02 1.73 16.70
CA LEU A 208 17.03 0.75 16.32
C LEU A 208 18.40 1.38 16.01
N ILE A 209 18.42 2.61 15.47
CA ILE A 209 19.66 3.31 15.07
C ILE A 209 20.19 4.23 16.16
N GLU A 210 19.32 4.98 16.83
CA GLU A 210 19.71 6.06 17.74
C GLU A 210 20.02 5.56 19.15
N TYR A 211 19.43 4.44 19.57
CA TYR A 211 19.64 3.91 20.92
C TYR A 211 20.90 3.05 20.95
N GLU A 212 21.76 3.30 21.94
CA GLU A 212 22.92 2.45 22.21
C GLU A 212 22.51 0.99 22.51
N ASN A 213 21.36 0.82 23.17
CA ASN A 213 20.70 -0.46 23.35
C ASN A 213 19.20 -0.37 23.00
N PRO A 214 18.80 -0.79 21.79
CA PRO A 214 17.41 -0.70 21.33
C PRO A 214 16.40 -1.45 22.20
N MET A 215 16.83 -2.44 22.98
CA MET A 215 15.92 -3.21 23.86
C MET A 215 15.51 -2.44 25.12
N LEU A 216 16.19 -1.34 25.49
CA LEU A 216 15.75 -0.47 26.59
C LEU A 216 14.39 0.17 26.29
N PHE A 217 14.06 0.35 25.02
CA PHE A 217 12.74 0.84 24.61
C PHE A 217 11.58 -0.06 25.06
N VAL A 218 11.83 -1.36 25.31
CA VAL A 218 10.82 -2.26 25.87
C VAL A 218 10.36 -1.78 27.25
N ASP A 219 11.26 -1.28 28.08
CA ASP A 219 10.93 -0.87 29.44
C ASP A 219 10.08 0.41 29.44
N GLU A 220 10.38 1.35 28.54
CA GLU A 220 9.54 2.53 28.29
C GLU A 220 8.13 2.15 27.83
N LEU A 221 8.02 1.21 26.89
CA LEU A 221 6.73 0.69 26.43
C LEU A 221 5.96 0.03 27.56
N LYS A 222 6.63 -0.79 28.39
CA LYS A 222 6.01 -1.43 29.55
C LYS A 222 5.49 -0.40 30.54
N GLU A 223 6.27 0.64 30.85
CA GLU A 223 5.85 1.71 31.76
C GLU A 223 4.60 2.42 31.22
N TYR A 224 4.60 2.80 29.94
CA TYR A 224 3.46 3.42 29.28
C TYR A 224 2.18 2.55 29.36
N TYR A 225 2.27 1.28 29.00
CA TYR A 225 1.11 0.39 28.99
C TYR A 225 0.63 0.08 30.41
N ASN A 226 1.55 -0.08 31.37
CA ASN A 226 1.20 -0.31 32.78
C ASN A 226 0.39 0.86 33.35
N ASP A 227 0.79 2.11 33.13
CA ASP A 227 0.03 3.29 33.56
C ASP A 227 -1.37 3.35 32.89
N ARG A 228 -1.42 3.08 31.58
CA ARG A 228 -2.68 3.06 30.83
C ARG A 228 -3.64 1.98 31.33
N ILE A 229 -3.14 0.76 31.54
CA ILE A 229 -3.89 -0.36 32.10
C ILE A 229 -4.37 -0.03 33.51
N PHE A 230 -3.52 0.55 34.35
CA PHE A 230 -3.90 0.96 35.70
C PHE A 230 -5.06 1.97 35.69
N LYS A 231 -5.00 2.98 34.82
CA LYS A 231 -6.09 3.95 34.61
C LYS A 231 -7.37 3.27 34.12
N LEU A 232 -7.27 2.31 33.20
CA LEU A 232 -8.43 1.55 32.70
C LEU A 232 -9.04 0.65 33.79
N LYS A 233 -8.23 -0.10 34.53
CA LYS A 233 -8.66 -0.92 35.68
C LYS A 233 -9.45 -0.10 36.70
N LYS A 234 -8.97 1.11 37.04
CA LYS A 234 -9.71 2.02 37.93
C LYS A 234 -11.10 2.40 37.38
N ARG A 235 -11.23 2.57 36.07
CA ARG A 235 -12.49 2.95 35.40
C ARG A 235 -13.44 1.78 35.21
N THR A 236 -12.91 0.56 35.04
CA THR A 236 -13.69 -0.67 34.84
C THR A 236 -14.00 -1.40 36.14
N ARG A 237 -13.41 -0.99 37.28
CA ARG A 237 -13.70 -1.56 38.59
C ARG A 237 -15.19 -1.43 38.90
N THR A 238 -15.90 -2.54 38.84
CA THR A 238 -17.27 -2.66 39.32
C THR A 238 -17.28 -2.55 40.85
N LYS A 239 -18.10 -1.65 41.38
CA LYS A 239 -18.55 -1.68 42.78
C LYS A 239 -19.82 -2.53 42.84
#